data_AF-A0AAV9JA51-F1
#
_entry.id   AF-A0AAV9JA51-F1
#
_cell.length_a   1.000
_cell.length_b   1.000
_cell.length_c   1.000
_cell.angle_alpha   90.00
_cell.angle_beta   90.00
_cell.angle_gamma   90.00
#
_symmetry.space_group_name_H-M   'P 1'
#
loop_
_entity.id
_entity.type
_entity.pdbx_description
1 polymer ?
#
loop_
_entity_poly.entity_id
_entity_poly.type
_entity_poly.pdbx_seq_one_letter_code
_entity_poly.pdbx_strand_id
1 'polypeptide(L)'
;MLQPTVYNSSNCAALQQLLGGCWNTSFPLEVVEKTHAATASRLWPPRNCDNSTILNATFEAIKANSEANLTIIGFNQAPTWANGGYQDNSVNPAWRDTICHMFSSVNWLNTSTTSDILTARHSFTYGYMQRWRDLSPGAGCYLGESDRTEPDFQWAFYGCFYPKLLKLKKQYDPRHLLWATTAVGSEFFEVRSVYGLPSENGRLCTKASPSLYVAQGPG
;
A
#
# COMPACT_ATOMS: atom_id res chain seq x y z
N MET A 1 -37.90 -5.95 -44.80
CA MET A 1 -38.51 -5.05 -43.80
C MET A 1 -38.49 -5.81 -42.47
N LEU A 2 -37.40 -5.69 -41.71
CA LEU A 2 -37.26 -6.28 -40.36
C LEU A 2 -37.42 -5.12 -39.37
N GLN A 3 -38.39 -5.24 -38.46
CA GLN A 3 -38.68 -4.20 -37.47
C GLN A 3 -37.58 -4.16 -36.40
N PRO A 4 -37.23 -2.97 -35.87
CA PRO A 4 -36.31 -2.87 -34.75
C PRO A 4 -37.01 -3.32 -33.47
N THR A 5 -36.42 -4.28 -32.77
CA THR A 5 -36.85 -4.71 -31.43
C THR A 5 -36.68 -3.56 -30.45
N VAL A 6 -37.80 -3.04 -29.95
CA VAL A 6 -37.82 -2.02 -28.90
C VAL A 6 -37.38 -2.68 -27.59
N TYR A 7 -36.24 -2.25 -27.05
CA TYR A 7 -35.83 -2.63 -25.69
C TYR A 7 -36.77 -1.97 -24.68
N ASN A 8 -37.57 -2.79 -23.99
CA ASN A 8 -38.50 -2.35 -22.95
C ASN A 8 -37.73 -2.01 -21.66
N SER A 9 -37.94 -0.82 -21.11
CA SER A 9 -37.33 -0.32 -19.86
C SER A 9 -37.56 -1.21 -18.64
N SER A 10 -38.59 -2.06 -18.67
CA SER A 10 -38.88 -3.04 -17.62
C SER A 10 -37.79 -4.11 -17.47
N ASN A 11 -37.11 -4.46 -18.56
CA ASN A 11 -36.06 -5.50 -18.54
C ASN A 11 -34.74 -4.98 -17.97
N CYS A 12 -34.44 -3.68 -18.10
CA CYS A 12 -33.26 -3.07 -17.48
C CYS A 12 -33.36 -3.03 -15.95
N ALA A 13 -34.55 -2.75 -15.40
CA ALA A 13 -34.76 -2.72 -13.95
C ALA A 13 -34.62 -4.12 -13.31
N ALA A 14 -35.14 -5.16 -13.97
CA ALA A 14 -34.99 -6.54 -13.52
C ALA A 14 -33.52 -7.02 -13.62
N LEU A 15 -32.80 -6.64 -14.68
CA LEU A 15 -31.35 -6.89 -14.80
C LEU A 15 -30.54 -6.14 -13.76
N GLN A 16 -30.87 -4.89 -13.44
CA GLN A 16 -30.21 -4.13 -12.36
C GLN A 16 -30.49 -4.72 -10.97
N GLN A 17 -31.68 -5.25 -10.71
CA GLN A 17 -31.99 -5.92 -9.45
C GLN A 17 -31.27 -7.27 -9.31
N LEU A 18 -31.24 -8.08 -10.38
CA LEU A 18 -30.50 -9.35 -10.40
C LEU A 18 -29.00 -9.12 -10.28
N LEU A 19 -28.44 -8.19 -11.08
CA LEU A 19 -27.02 -7.87 -11.02
C LEU A 19 -26.64 -7.17 -9.71
N GLY A 20 -27.48 -6.29 -9.18
CA GLY A 20 -27.26 -5.64 -7.89
C GLY A 20 -27.34 -6.60 -6.71
N GLY A 21 -28.29 -7.56 -6.74
CA GLY A 21 -28.39 -8.62 -5.74
C GLY A 21 -27.18 -9.57 -5.79
N CYS A 22 -26.79 -10.01 -6.99
CA CYS A 22 -25.59 -10.83 -7.19
C CYS A 22 -24.33 -10.07 -6.78
N TRP A 23 -24.21 -8.79 -7.14
CA TRP A 23 -23.08 -7.93 -6.75
C TRP A 23 -22.97 -7.80 -5.24
N ASN A 24 -24.05 -7.50 -4.52
CA ASN A 24 -24.02 -7.41 -3.06
C ASN A 24 -23.73 -8.76 -2.38
N THR A 25 -24.11 -9.87 -3.00
CA THR A 25 -23.83 -11.21 -2.46
C THR A 25 -22.38 -11.61 -2.68
N SER A 26 -21.80 -11.26 -3.84
CA SER A 26 -20.41 -11.56 -4.19
C SER A 26 -19.42 -10.56 -3.58
N PHE A 27 -19.85 -9.32 -3.36
CA PHE A 27 -19.07 -8.22 -2.81
C PHE A 27 -19.88 -7.51 -1.71
N PRO A 28 -20.12 -8.18 -0.57
CA PRO A 28 -20.73 -7.53 0.57
C PRO A 28 -19.88 -6.34 1.01
N LEU A 29 -20.49 -5.37 1.72
CA LEU A 29 -19.77 -4.22 2.27
C LEU A 29 -18.50 -4.70 2.98
N GLU A 30 -17.35 -4.26 2.47
CA GLU A 30 -16.07 -4.70 2.98
C GLU A 30 -15.88 -4.21 4.42
N VAL A 31 -15.47 -5.12 5.31
CA VAL A 31 -14.99 -4.73 6.64
C VAL A 31 -13.58 -4.17 6.47
N VAL A 32 -13.52 -2.87 6.23
CA VAL A 32 -12.27 -2.10 6.22
C VAL A 32 -11.83 -1.78 7.66
N GLU A 33 -10.52 -1.59 7.86
CA GLU A 33 -9.92 -1.26 9.16
C GLU A 33 -10.08 -2.33 10.26
N LYS A 34 -9.30 -3.41 10.17
CA LYS A 34 -9.24 -4.46 11.20
C LYS A 34 -8.25 -4.07 12.30
N THR A 35 -8.66 -4.16 13.56
CA THR A 35 -7.77 -3.97 14.72
C THR A 35 -6.78 -5.12 14.94
N HIS A 36 -7.01 -6.25 14.26
CA HIS A 36 -6.27 -7.49 14.44
C HIS A 36 -5.44 -7.91 13.21
N ALA A 37 -5.07 -6.94 12.37
CA ALA A 37 -4.28 -7.19 11.18
C ALA A 37 -3.27 -6.06 10.92
N ALA A 38 -2.19 -6.39 10.20
CA ALA A 38 -1.30 -5.44 9.56
C ALA A 38 -1.21 -5.75 8.08
N THR A 39 -1.25 -4.71 7.25
CA THR A 39 -1.14 -4.80 5.81
C THR A 39 0.16 -4.13 5.37
N ALA A 40 0.79 -4.66 4.32
CA ALA A 40 1.94 -4.06 3.66
C ALA A 40 1.85 -4.35 2.17
N SER A 41 2.35 -3.45 1.32
CA SER A 41 2.28 -3.63 -0.12
C SER A 41 3.57 -3.39 -0.85
N ARG A 42 3.56 -3.76 -2.13
CA ARG A 42 4.65 -3.53 -3.05
C ARG A 42 4.17 -3.38 -4.48
N LEU A 43 4.80 -2.47 -5.21
CA LEU A 43 4.69 -2.39 -6.66
C LEU A 43 5.69 -3.36 -7.29
N TRP A 44 5.24 -4.10 -8.28
CA TRP A 44 6.03 -5.06 -9.04
C TRP A 44 6.26 -4.53 -10.45
N PRO A 45 7.50 -4.12 -10.77
CA PRO A 45 7.88 -3.60 -12.06
C PRO A 45 8.06 -4.71 -13.11
N PRO A 46 8.01 -4.39 -14.42
CA PRO A 46 8.23 -5.37 -15.49
C PRO A 46 9.53 -6.16 -15.34
N ARG A 47 10.57 -5.54 -14.78
CA ARG A 47 11.89 -6.18 -14.56
C ARG A 47 11.85 -7.45 -13.74
N ASN A 48 10.82 -7.62 -12.90
CA ASN A 48 10.61 -8.86 -12.16
C ASN A 48 10.28 -10.06 -13.05
N CYS A 49 10.00 -9.82 -14.33
CA CYS A 49 9.74 -10.84 -15.35
C CYS A 49 10.84 -10.94 -16.43
N ASP A 50 11.94 -10.18 -16.32
CA ASP A 50 12.95 -10.07 -17.39
C ASP A 50 13.66 -11.41 -17.69
N ASN A 51 13.86 -12.25 -16.68
CA ASN A 51 14.48 -13.56 -16.83
C ASN A 51 13.95 -14.56 -15.81
N SER A 52 14.18 -15.85 -16.09
CA SER A 52 13.70 -16.96 -15.26
C SER A 52 14.22 -16.90 -13.83
N THR A 53 15.43 -16.41 -13.58
CA THR A 53 15.99 -16.30 -12.23
C THR A 53 15.22 -15.31 -11.37
N ILE A 54 15.01 -14.08 -11.86
CA ILE A 54 14.28 -13.03 -11.12
C ILE A 54 12.79 -13.39 -11.02
N LEU A 55 12.21 -13.96 -12.08
CA LEU A 55 10.84 -14.41 -12.09
C LEU A 55 10.59 -15.52 -11.05
N ASN A 56 11.47 -16.54 -11.01
CA ASN A 56 11.36 -17.62 -10.03
C ASN A 56 11.55 -17.10 -8.60
N ALA A 57 12.50 -16.19 -8.38
CA ALA A 57 12.69 -15.59 -7.06
C ALA A 57 11.47 -14.76 -6.61
N THR A 58 10.86 -14.02 -7.53
CA THR A 58 9.61 -13.28 -7.30
C THR A 58 8.46 -14.23 -6.94
N PHE A 59 8.31 -15.31 -7.71
CA PHE A 59 7.29 -16.32 -7.47
C PHE A 59 7.48 -17.01 -6.10
N GLU A 60 8.70 -17.44 -5.76
CA GLU A 60 8.99 -18.09 -4.48
C GLU A 60 8.76 -17.13 -3.30
N ALA A 61 9.03 -15.83 -3.44
CA ALA A 61 8.73 -14.86 -2.40
C ALA A 61 7.23 -14.65 -2.17
N ILE A 62 6.43 -14.64 -3.25
CA ILE A 62 4.96 -14.56 -3.16
C ILE A 62 4.40 -15.86 -2.55
N LYS A 63 4.89 -17.01 -3.03
CA LYS A 63 4.51 -18.34 -2.53
C LYS A 63 4.83 -18.49 -1.03
N ALA A 64 5.99 -18.01 -0.58
CA ALA A 64 6.36 -18.07 0.83
C ALA A 64 5.40 -17.28 1.74
N ASN A 65 4.81 -16.17 1.26
CA ASN A 65 3.75 -15.48 2.00
C ASN A 65 2.49 -16.34 2.09
N SER A 66 2.09 -17.00 0.99
CA SER A 66 0.92 -17.87 0.95
C SER A 66 1.09 -19.10 1.86
N GLU A 67 2.25 -19.76 1.83
CA GLU A 67 2.56 -20.92 2.67
C GLU A 67 2.61 -20.56 4.17
N ALA A 68 2.89 -19.30 4.48
CA ALA A 68 2.84 -18.76 5.84
C ALA A 68 1.44 -18.29 6.28
N ASN A 69 0.39 -18.61 5.51
CA ASN A 69 -0.99 -18.17 5.75
C ASN A 69 -1.17 -16.64 5.81
N LEU A 70 -0.31 -15.90 5.13
CA LEU A 70 -0.52 -14.46 4.94
C LEU A 70 -1.55 -14.26 3.83
N THR A 71 -2.46 -13.30 4.02
CA THR A 71 -3.38 -12.90 2.94
C THR A 71 -2.56 -12.25 1.82
N ILE A 72 -2.91 -12.50 0.56
CA ILE A 72 -2.30 -11.85 -0.61
C ILE A 72 -3.42 -11.40 -1.52
N ILE A 73 -3.37 -10.14 -1.93
CA ILE A 73 -4.26 -9.56 -2.94
C ILE A 73 -3.38 -8.84 -3.96
N GLY A 74 -3.71 -9.01 -5.24
CA GLY A 74 -2.95 -8.44 -6.35
C GLY A 74 -3.86 -7.77 -7.36
N PHE A 75 -3.48 -6.56 -7.77
CA PHE A 75 -4.11 -5.82 -8.84
C PHE A 75 -3.14 -5.71 -10.01
N ASN A 76 -3.46 -6.37 -11.11
CA ASN A 76 -2.72 -6.23 -12.36
C ASN A 76 -3.04 -4.89 -12.99
N GLN A 77 -2.04 -4.02 -13.06
CA GLN A 77 -2.17 -2.68 -13.60
C GLN A 77 -0.84 -2.25 -14.20
N ALA A 78 -0.89 -1.70 -15.42
CA ALA A 78 0.29 -1.19 -16.11
C ALA A 78 0.08 0.26 -16.55
N PRO A 79 0.00 1.22 -15.60
CA PRO A 79 -0.11 2.62 -15.96
C PRO A 79 1.19 3.06 -16.64
N THR A 80 1.09 3.91 -17.67
CA THR A 80 2.25 4.53 -18.30
C THR A 80 2.09 6.04 -18.32
N TRP A 81 3.18 6.78 -18.45
CA TRP A 81 3.13 8.23 -18.59
C TRP A 81 2.30 8.66 -19.81
N ALA A 82 2.46 7.94 -20.93
CA ALA A 82 1.72 8.18 -22.17
C ALA A 82 0.21 7.98 -21.99
N ASN A 83 -0.21 6.88 -21.34
CA ASN A 83 -1.63 6.60 -21.12
C ASN A 83 -2.26 7.52 -20.07
N GLY A 84 -1.46 8.04 -19.14
CA GLY A 84 -1.90 9.07 -18.21
C GLY A 84 -2.00 10.46 -18.84
N GLY A 85 -1.28 10.75 -19.93
CA GLY A 85 -1.23 12.11 -20.47
C GLY A 85 -0.32 13.03 -19.64
N TYR A 86 0.75 12.48 -19.05
CA TYR A 86 1.85 13.24 -18.43
C TYR A 86 1.39 14.29 -17.41
N GLN A 87 0.48 13.91 -16.50
CA GLN A 87 -0.05 14.84 -15.51
C GLN A 87 1.06 15.33 -14.56
N ASP A 88 1.09 16.64 -14.29
CA ASP A 88 1.91 17.24 -13.24
C ASP A 88 1.22 17.07 -11.88
N ASN A 89 1.53 15.97 -11.19
CA ASN A 89 1.03 15.67 -9.86
C ASN A 89 2.07 14.95 -9.00
N SER A 90 1.70 14.63 -7.75
CA SER A 90 2.59 14.03 -6.76
C SER A 90 2.53 12.51 -6.69
N VAL A 91 1.90 11.84 -7.66
CA VAL A 91 1.84 10.37 -7.66
C VAL A 91 3.25 9.83 -7.86
N ASN A 92 3.67 8.90 -6.99
CA ASN A 92 5.00 8.30 -7.08
C ASN A 92 5.25 7.76 -8.51
N PRO A 93 6.34 8.18 -9.19
CA PRO A 93 6.66 7.74 -10.55
C PRO A 93 6.74 6.24 -10.73
N ALA A 94 7.00 5.47 -9.67
CA ALA A 94 7.04 4.01 -9.74
C ALA A 94 5.69 3.39 -10.16
N TRP A 95 4.57 4.09 -9.96
CA TRP A 95 3.28 3.71 -10.53
C TRP A 95 3.27 3.68 -12.07
N ARG A 96 4.21 4.35 -12.73
CA ARG A 96 4.33 4.38 -14.19
C ARG A 96 5.32 3.32 -14.73
N ASP A 97 5.97 2.59 -13.82
CA ASP A 97 6.89 1.48 -14.07
C ASP A 97 6.46 0.25 -13.24
N THR A 98 5.16 -0.02 -13.17
CA THR A 98 4.61 -1.20 -12.49
C THR A 98 3.69 -1.97 -13.42
N ILE A 99 3.63 -3.29 -13.23
CA ILE A 99 2.68 -4.19 -13.90
C ILE A 99 1.71 -4.82 -12.90
N CYS A 100 2.01 -4.72 -11.59
CA CYS A 100 1.16 -5.27 -10.55
C CYS A 100 1.38 -4.54 -9.23
N HIS A 101 0.30 -4.16 -8.56
CA HIS A 101 0.30 -3.77 -7.16
C HIS A 101 -0.15 -4.97 -6.33
N MET A 102 0.69 -5.47 -5.43
CA MET A 102 0.30 -6.55 -4.51
C MET A 102 0.42 -6.08 -3.08
N PHE A 103 -0.52 -6.50 -2.25
CA PHE A 103 -0.42 -6.35 -0.81
C PHE A 103 -0.61 -7.68 -0.11
N SER A 104 0.03 -7.78 1.04
CA SER A 104 -0.09 -8.93 1.92
C SER A 104 -0.55 -8.48 3.30
N SER A 105 -1.11 -9.38 4.09
CA SER A 105 -1.51 -9.05 5.47
C SER A 105 -1.24 -10.21 6.42
N VAL A 106 -0.78 -9.86 7.62
CA VAL A 106 -0.67 -10.75 8.77
C VAL A 106 -1.82 -10.47 9.72
N ASN A 107 -2.38 -11.52 10.32
CA ASN A 107 -3.46 -11.43 11.30
C ASN A 107 -2.97 -11.96 12.66
N TRP A 108 -3.62 -11.51 13.73
CA TRP A 108 -3.47 -12.06 15.07
C TRP A 108 -4.86 -12.21 15.72
N LEU A 109 -4.92 -12.82 16.91
CA LEU A 109 -6.17 -12.94 17.64
C LEU A 109 -6.48 -11.64 18.37
N ASN A 110 -7.76 -11.30 18.54
CA ASN A 110 -8.16 -10.14 19.37
C ASN A 110 -7.70 -10.28 20.84
N THR A 111 -7.37 -11.50 21.27
CA THR A 111 -6.85 -11.82 22.61
C THR A 111 -5.32 -11.93 22.66
N SER A 112 -4.62 -11.71 21.54
CA SER A 112 -3.15 -11.76 21.48
C SER A 112 -2.54 -10.68 22.37
N THR A 113 -1.42 -11.02 23.01
CA THR A 113 -0.69 -10.05 23.84
C THR A 113 0.00 -9.01 22.97
N THR A 114 0.36 -7.86 23.56
CA THR A 114 1.17 -6.83 22.88
C THR A 114 2.47 -7.41 22.31
N SER A 115 3.15 -8.30 23.05
CA SER A 115 4.40 -8.92 22.60
C SER A 115 4.20 -9.80 21.37
N ASP A 116 3.11 -10.58 21.34
CA ASP A 116 2.78 -11.43 20.20
C ASP A 116 2.48 -10.60 18.95
N ILE A 117 1.73 -9.51 19.12
CA ILE A 117 1.41 -8.58 18.03
C ILE A 117 2.69 -7.95 17.48
N LEU A 118 3.58 -7.46 18.34
CA LEU A 118 4.87 -6.88 17.92
C LEU A 118 5.74 -7.91 17.19
N THR A 119 5.76 -9.16 17.66
CA THR A 119 6.51 -10.25 17.03
C THR A 119 5.96 -10.59 15.65
N ALA A 120 4.63 -10.68 15.52
CA ALA A 120 3.96 -10.94 14.25
C ALA A 120 4.21 -9.80 13.26
N ARG A 121 4.06 -8.54 13.69
CA ARG A 121 4.36 -7.37 12.85
C ARG A 121 5.82 -7.35 12.42
N HIS A 122 6.76 -7.53 13.35
CA HIS A 122 8.18 -7.50 13.04
C HIS A 122 8.56 -8.58 12.02
N SER A 123 8.11 -9.81 12.21
CA SER A 123 8.36 -10.93 11.29
C SER A 123 7.73 -10.70 9.92
N PHE A 124 6.54 -10.11 9.89
CA PHE A 124 5.85 -9.74 8.66
C PHE A 124 6.60 -8.63 7.90
N THR A 125 6.86 -7.50 8.55
CA THR A 125 7.51 -6.33 7.95
C THR A 125 8.95 -6.65 7.57
N TYR A 126 9.78 -7.09 8.50
CA TYR A 126 11.23 -7.25 8.26
C TYR A 126 11.65 -8.65 7.79
N GLY A 127 10.71 -9.60 7.70
CA GLY A 127 10.94 -10.93 7.13
C GLY A 127 10.27 -11.10 5.77
N TYR A 128 8.95 -11.27 5.77
CA TYR A 128 8.18 -11.56 4.54
C TYR A 128 8.20 -10.39 3.56
N MET A 129 7.86 -9.20 4.02
CA MET A 129 7.81 -8.01 3.16
C MET A 129 9.20 -7.48 2.80
N GLN A 130 10.22 -7.79 3.61
CA GLN A 130 11.61 -7.49 3.25
C GLN A 130 12.04 -8.25 2.00
N ARG A 131 11.69 -9.54 1.88
CA ARG A 131 11.95 -10.31 0.65
C ARG A 131 11.30 -9.68 -0.58
N TRP A 132 10.10 -9.11 -0.43
CA TRP A 132 9.44 -8.40 -1.53
C TRP A 132 10.19 -7.11 -1.90
N ARG A 133 10.67 -6.34 -0.91
CA ARG A 133 11.48 -5.13 -1.15
C ARG A 133 12.80 -5.46 -1.85
N ASP A 134 13.49 -6.51 -1.41
CA ASP A 134 14.78 -6.93 -1.97
C ASP A 134 14.67 -7.31 -3.45
N LEU A 135 13.53 -7.87 -3.85
CA LEU A 135 13.24 -8.26 -5.24
C LEU A 135 12.65 -7.13 -6.10
N SER A 136 12.26 -6.01 -5.49
CA SER A 136 11.67 -4.86 -6.19
C SER A 136 12.33 -3.53 -5.77
N PRO A 137 13.68 -3.45 -5.85
CA PRO A 137 14.42 -2.28 -5.38
C PRO A 137 13.96 -1.03 -6.15
N GLY A 138 13.65 0.06 -5.44
CA GLY A 138 13.17 1.29 -6.05
C GLY A 138 11.68 1.34 -6.42
N ALA A 139 10.94 0.22 -6.45
CA ALA A 139 9.56 0.18 -6.95
C ALA A 139 8.51 0.88 -6.07
N GLY A 140 8.78 1.12 -4.80
CA GLY A 140 7.82 1.71 -3.86
C GLY A 140 6.59 0.83 -3.57
N CYS A 141 5.61 1.44 -2.93
CA CYS A 141 4.35 0.81 -2.52
C CYS A 141 3.23 1.84 -2.37
N TYR A 142 2.00 1.37 -2.25
CA TYR A 142 0.84 2.25 -2.15
C TYR A 142 0.59 2.67 -0.70
N LEU A 143 0.71 3.98 -0.42
CA LEU A 143 0.53 4.54 0.92
C LEU A 143 -0.80 4.15 1.60
N GLY A 144 -1.87 3.95 0.83
CA GLY A 144 -3.20 3.63 1.36
C GLY A 144 -3.36 2.17 1.80
N GLU A 145 -2.49 1.28 1.32
CA GLU A 145 -2.57 -0.17 1.56
C GLU A 145 -1.19 -0.70 2.01
N SER A 146 -0.50 0.05 2.89
CA SER A 146 0.86 -0.25 3.33
C SER A 146 1.01 -0.31 4.84
N ASP A 147 2.17 -0.78 5.28
CA ASP A 147 2.47 -0.85 6.68
C ASP A 147 2.78 0.55 7.21
N ARG A 148 2.17 0.92 8.33
CA ARG A 148 2.51 2.15 9.06
C ARG A 148 3.96 2.16 9.54
N THR A 149 4.60 0.99 9.65
CA THR A 149 6.02 0.82 9.96
C THR A 149 6.88 0.54 8.73
N GLU A 150 6.41 0.88 7.52
CA GLU A 150 7.17 0.68 6.28
C GLU A 150 8.55 1.37 6.39
N PRO A 151 9.65 0.61 6.25
CA PRO A 151 10.99 1.20 6.23
C PRO A 151 11.14 2.11 5.01
N ASP A 152 11.86 3.21 5.18
CA ASP A 152 12.09 4.20 4.11
C ASP A 152 10.80 4.67 3.43
N PHE A 153 9.72 4.84 4.21
CA PHE A 153 8.39 5.23 3.71
C PHE A 153 8.43 6.48 2.80
N GLN A 154 9.37 7.39 3.04
CA GLN A 154 9.55 8.58 2.22
C GLN A 154 9.80 8.21 0.75
N TRP A 155 10.72 7.28 0.49
CA TRP A 155 10.94 6.76 -0.86
C TRP A 155 9.79 5.85 -1.27
N ALA A 156 9.37 4.95 -0.39
CA ALA A 156 8.40 3.92 -0.73
C ALA A 156 7.06 4.51 -1.22
N PHE A 157 6.57 5.57 -0.56
CA PHE A 157 5.27 6.18 -0.87
C PHE A 157 5.38 7.36 -1.83
N TYR A 158 6.46 8.13 -1.78
CA TYR A 158 6.56 9.39 -2.52
C TYR A 158 7.70 9.44 -3.54
N GLY A 159 8.64 8.49 -3.48
CA GLY A 159 9.76 8.38 -4.41
C GLY A 159 10.62 9.64 -4.45
N CYS A 160 11.13 9.96 -5.64
CA CYS A 160 11.96 11.15 -5.88
C CYS A 160 11.23 12.48 -5.62
N PHE A 161 9.90 12.49 -5.48
CA PHE A 161 9.14 13.70 -5.18
C PHE A 161 9.17 14.10 -3.71
N TYR A 162 9.64 13.24 -2.80
CA TYR A 162 9.64 13.53 -1.37
C TYR A 162 10.30 14.86 -0.99
N PRO A 163 11.49 15.24 -1.50
CA PRO A 163 12.11 16.51 -1.14
C PRO A 163 11.27 17.73 -1.55
N LYS A 164 10.64 17.70 -2.73
CA LYS A 164 9.74 18.77 -3.20
C LYS A 164 8.50 18.85 -2.31
N LEU A 165 7.89 17.71 -2.00
CA LEU A 165 6.73 17.63 -1.12
C LEU A 165 7.05 18.14 0.29
N LEU A 166 8.20 17.79 0.84
CA LEU A 166 8.64 18.26 2.16
C LEU A 166 8.86 19.77 2.19
N LYS A 167 9.41 20.35 1.10
CA LYS A 167 9.53 21.81 0.96
C LYS A 167 8.15 22.48 0.99
N LEU A 168 7.18 21.97 0.23
CA LEU A 168 5.81 22.48 0.22
C LEU A 168 5.13 22.32 1.58
N LYS A 169 5.30 21.17 2.24
CA LYS A 169 4.80 20.92 3.59
C LYS A 169 5.30 21.98 4.58
N LYS A 170 6.59 22.31 4.57
CA LYS A 170 7.16 23.36 5.42
C LYS A 170 6.67 24.76 5.06
N GLN A 171 6.37 25.02 3.79
CA GLN A 171 5.81 26.30 3.34
C GLN A 171 4.36 26.50 3.81
N TYR A 172 3.52 25.48 3.68
CA TYR A 172 2.08 25.58 3.96
C TYR A 172 1.70 25.19 5.39
N ASP A 173 2.49 24.34 6.05
CA ASP A 173 2.30 23.94 7.44
C ASP A 173 3.62 24.07 8.23
N PRO A 174 4.13 25.30 8.42
CA PRO A 174 5.40 25.55 9.11
C PRO A 174 5.38 25.18 10.59
N ARG A 175 4.19 24.97 11.17
CA ARG A 175 4.02 24.61 12.59
C ARG A 175 3.74 23.12 12.79
N HIS A 176 3.74 22.33 11.72
CA HIS A 176 3.45 20.89 11.76
C HIS A 176 2.10 20.57 12.42
N LEU A 177 1.08 21.41 12.20
CA LEU A 177 -0.26 21.21 12.77
C LEU A 177 -0.93 19.96 12.19
N LEU A 178 -0.74 19.69 10.91
CA LEU A 178 -1.32 18.54 10.24
C LEU A 178 -0.32 17.38 10.28
N TRP A 179 -0.56 16.40 11.15
CA TRP A 179 0.29 15.23 11.29
C TRP A 179 -0.51 13.94 11.10
N ALA A 180 0.10 12.98 10.41
CA ALA A 180 -0.35 11.60 10.35
C ALA A 180 0.87 10.69 10.22
N THR A 181 0.77 9.46 10.72
CA THR A 181 1.79 8.42 10.53
C THR A 181 2.11 8.27 9.04
N THR A 182 3.40 8.23 8.71
CA THR A 182 3.98 8.16 7.34
C THR A 182 3.60 9.28 6.35
N ALA A 183 2.91 10.33 6.80
CA ALA A 183 2.69 11.51 5.97
C ALA A 183 4.01 12.27 5.70
N VAL A 184 4.03 13.11 4.66
CA VAL A 184 5.18 13.97 4.37
C VAL A 184 5.53 14.83 5.60
N GLY A 185 6.76 14.71 6.09
CA GLY A 185 7.23 15.42 7.28
C GLY A 185 6.89 14.74 8.61
N SER A 186 6.29 13.54 8.61
CA SER A 186 5.95 12.83 9.85
C SER A 186 7.18 12.34 10.62
N GLU A 187 8.33 12.18 9.96
CA GLU A 187 9.57 11.63 10.52
C GLU A 187 10.16 12.48 11.66
N PHE A 188 9.78 13.76 11.75
CA PHE A 188 10.20 14.67 12.83
C PHE A 188 9.46 14.43 14.15
N PHE A 189 8.48 13.53 14.15
CA PHE A 189 7.65 13.23 15.31
C PHE A 189 7.50 11.72 15.51
N GLU A 190 7.13 11.34 16.73
CA GLU A 190 6.81 9.97 17.11
C GLU A 190 5.62 9.99 18.08
N VAL A 191 4.76 8.98 17.99
CA VAL A 191 3.76 8.72 19.03
C VAL A 191 4.41 7.84 20.09
N ARG A 192 4.49 8.34 21.31
CA ARG A 192 4.89 7.55 22.48
C ARG A 192 3.66 6.82 22.98
N SER A 193 3.39 5.65 22.39
CA SER A 193 2.17 4.88 22.64
C SER A 193 2.17 4.25 24.02
N VAL A 194 0.98 4.16 24.63
CA VAL A 194 0.82 3.64 26.00
C VAL A 194 1.27 2.18 26.12
N TYR A 195 1.08 1.38 25.06
CA TYR A 195 1.38 -0.05 25.05
C TYR A 195 2.56 -0.42 24.16
N GLY A 196 3.32 0.55 23.63
CA GLY A 196 4.44 0.27 22.72
C GLY A 196 4.06 -0.26 21.33
N LEU A 197 2.76 -0.49 21.06
CA LEU A 197 2.27 -0.79 19.72
C LEU A 197 2.43 0.44 18.81
N PRO A 198 2.71 0.25 17.51
CA PRO A 198 2.72 1.35 16.55
C PRO A 198 1.27 1.79 16.31
N SER A 199 0.73 2.65 17.17
CA SER A 199 -0.61 3.20 17.11
C SER A 199 -0.63 4.63 17.62
N GLU A 200 -1.73 5.33 17.36
CA GLU A 200 -1.95 6.71 17.73
C GLU A 200 -2.43 6.87 19.18
N ASN A 201 -2.45 5.78 19.97
CA ASN A 201 -2.84 5.81 21.38
C ASN A 201 -1.67 6.27 22.27
N GLY A 202 -1.32 7.54 22.18
CA GLY A 202 -0.21 8.12 22.94
C GLY A 202 0.00 9.61 22.70
N ARG A 203 1.04 10.18 23.31
CA ARG A 203 1.44 11.57 23.06
C ARG A 203 2.26 11.66 21.79
N LEU A 204 1.92 12.59 20.91
CA LEU A 204 2.79 13.01 19.81
C LEU A 204 3.94 13.86 20.37
N CYS A 205 5.17 13.46 20.09
CA CYS A 205 6.39 14.10 20.57
C CYS A 205 7.35 14.36 19.41
N THR A 206 8.21 15.37 19.53
CA THR A 206 9.31 15.58 18.59
C THR A 206 10.33 14.45 18.73
N LYS A 207 10.79 13.92 17.60
CA LYS A 207 11.79 12.85 17.54
C LYS A 207 13.20 13.45 17.57
N ALA A 208 14.05 12.98 18.48
CA ALA A 208 15.41 13.49 18.65
C ALA A 208 16.30 13.22 17.42
N SER A 209 16.15 12.04 16.83
CA SER A 209 16.90 11.58 15.66
C SER A 209 15.93 11.09 14.58
N PRO A 210 15.38 11.98 13.75
CA PRO A 210 14.49 11.61 12.67
C PRO A 210 15.22 10.80 11.60
N SER A 211 14.57 9.75 11.09
CA SER A 211 15.08 9.00 9.94
C SER A 211 14.84 9.85 8.70
N LEU A 212 15.91 10.41 8.12
CA LEU A 212 15.81 11.31 6.98
C LEU A 212 15.67 10.53 5.68
N TYR A 213 15.06 11.19 4.68
CA TYR A 213 14.93 10.65 3.34
C TYR A 213 16.28 10.22 2.75
N VAL A 214 16.32 8.99 2.25
CA VAL A 214 17.43 8.44 1.47
C VAL A 214 16.90 8.12 0.08
N ALA A 215 17.52 8.70 -0.96
CA ALA A 215 17.16 8.38 -2.34
C ALA A 215 17.59 6.95 -2.68
N GLN A 216 16.71 6.17 -3.32
CA GLN A 216 17.02 4.81 -3.75
C GLN A 216 16.93 4.67 -5.29
N GLY A 217 18.02 5.01 -5.99
CA GLY A 217 18.11 4.90 -7.44
C GLY A 217 18.19 6.26 -8.17
N PRO A 218 18.33 6.26 -9.51
CA PRO A 218 18.46 7.49 -10.28
C PRO A 218 17.13 8.28 -10.25
N GLY A 219 17.24 9.58 -9.95
CA GLY A 219 16.13 10.52 -9.85
C GLY A 219 15.67 11.08 -11.18
#